data_AF-A0A9E2YQP4-F1
#
_entry.id   AF-A0A9E2YQP4-F1
#
_cell.length_a   1.000
_cell.length_b   1.000
_cell.length_c   1.000
_cell.angle_alpha   90.00
_cell.angle_beta   90.00
_cell.angle_gamma   90.00
#
_symmetry.space_group_name_H-M   'P 1'
#
loop_
_entity.id
_entity.type
_entity.pdbx_description
1 polymer ?
#
loop_
_entity_poly.entity_id
_entity_poly.type
_entity_poly.pdbx_seq_one_letter_code
_entity_poly.pdbx_strand_id
1 'polypeptide(L)'
;DALTMMATTGCDGVVIGRGCLGRPWLFAELSAAFTGTPSPTPPTLGEVADIVSHHGQLLAAHFGEDKGMRDIRKHVAWYLHGFPAGPELRRALAMVKTLEELDSLLSRLDDTVPFPDAATGPRGRQGSPARVSLPEGWLTDPDDCTVPAGADVMHSGG
;
A
#
# COMPACT_ATOMS: atom_id res chain seq x y z
N ASP A 1 6.45 11.12 10.88
CA ASP A 1 6.39 9.81 11.58
C ASP A 1 7.71 9.07 11.56
N ALA A 2 8.20 8.60 10.40
CA ALA A 2 9.44 7.84 10.29
C ALA A 2 10.66 8.55 10.93
N LEU A 3 10.92 9.81 10.55
CA LEU A 3 12.00 10.63 11.11
C LEU A 3 11.88 10.80 12.64
N THR A 4 10.67 11.10 13.13
CA THR A 4 10.41 11.25 14.57
C THR A 4 10.65 9.96 15.33
N MET A 5 10.24 8.81 14.77
CA MET A 5 10.45 7.50 15.37
C MET A 5 11.94 7.21 15.52
N MET A 6 12.72 7.34 14.44
CA MET A 6 14.17 7.13 14.48
C MET A 6 14.87 8.07 15.47
N ALA A 7 14.50 9.36 15.47
CA ALA A 7 15.07 10.33 16.40
C ALA A 7 14.76 10.01 17.88
N THR A 8 13.61 9.39 18.15
CA THR A 8 13.16 9.09 19.53
C THR A 8 13.71 7.76 20.03
N THR A 9 13.77 6.73 19.18
CA THR A 9 14.19 5.38 19.57
C THR A 9 15.68 5.12 19.36
N GLY A 10 16.34 5.90 18.49
CA GLY A 10 17.70 5.64 18.05
C GLY A 10 17.84 4.41 17.16
N CYS A 11 16.75 3.89 16.59
CA CYS A 11 16.82 2.73 15.70
C CYS A 11 17.45 3.09 14.34
N ASP A 12 18.17 2.14 13.73
CA ASP A 12 18.86 2.35 12.45
C ASP A 12 17.93 2.36 11.22
N GLY A 13 16.67 1.97 11.40
CA GLY A 13 15.68 1.95 10.32
C GLY A 13 14.25 1.80 10.82
N VAL A 14 13.30 1.97 9.90
CA VAL A 14 11.87 1.82 10.14
C VAL A 14 11.24 0.95 9.07
N VAL A 15 10.27 0.13 9.48
CA VAL A 15 9.46 -0.68 8.56
C VAL A 15 8.14 0.03 8.30
N ILE A 16 7.84 0.27 7.02
CA ILE A 16 6.60 0.91 6.59
C ILE A 16 5.58 -0.15 6.21
N GLY A 17 4.49 -0.22 6.97
CA GLY A 17 3.35 -1.10 6.68
C GLY A 17 2.25 -0.37 5.90
N ARG A 18 1.11 -0.16 6.55
CA ARG A 18 -0.13 0.38 5.93
C ARG A 18 0.04 1.72 5.19
N GLY A 19 1.00 2.55 5.59
CA GLY A 19 1.24 3.86 4.98
C GLY A 19 1.58 3.80 3.48
N CYS A 20 2.24 2.73 3.01
CA CYS A 20 2.64 2.59 1.61
C CYS A 20 1.56 1.96 0.72
N LEU A 21 0.42 1.54 1.28
CA LEU A 21 -0.65 0.90 0.51
C LEU A 21 -1.28 1.88 -0.49
N GLY A 22 -1.12 1.59 -1.79
CA GLY A 22 -1.56 2.46 -2.88
C GLY A 22 -0.73 3.73 -3.04
N ARG A 23 0.46 3.80 -2.41
CA ARG A 23 1.40 4.93 -2.49
C ARG A 23 2.85 4.43 -2.53
N PRO A 24 3.26 3.62 -3.54
CA PRO A 24 4.63 3.13 -3.63
C PRO A 24 5.68 4.25 -3.70
N TRP A 25 5.33 5.44 -4.23
CA TRP A 25 6.20 6.62 -4.25
C TRP A 25 6.52 7.20 -2.86
N LEU A 26 5.80 6.79 -1.80
CA LEU A 26 6.12 7.16 -0.42
C LEU A 26 7.57 6.80 -0.05
N PHE A 27 8.13 5.74 -0.63
CA PHE A 27 9.53 5.38 -0.38
C PHE A 27 10.51 6.41 -0.95
N ALA A 28 10.18 7.06 -2.07
CA ALA A 28 10.98 8.14 -2.63
C ALA A 28 10.88 9.41 -1.75
N GLU A 29 9.68 9.75 -1.26
CA GLU A 29 9.46 10.83 -0.29
C GLU A 29 10.28 10.59 1.00
N LEU A 30 10.23 9.37 1.54
CA LEU A 30 10.99 8.98 2.73
C LEU A 30 12.50 9.03 2.49
N SER A 31 12.98 8.51 1.36
CA SER A 31 14.39 8.58 1.00
C SER A 31 14.87 10.03 0.97
N ALA A 32 14.13 10.91 0.30
CA ALA A 32 14.49 12.32 0.21
C ALA A 32 14.55 13.00 1.60
N ALA A 33 13.60 12.67 2.47
CA ALA A 33 13.55 13.16 3.83
C ALA A 33 14.76 12.67 4.67
N PHE A 34 15.20 11.42 4.51
CA PHE A 34 16.37 10.88 5.20
C PHE A 34 17.70 11.41 4.67
N THR A 35 17.78 11.72 3.37
CA THR A 35 19.00 12.25 2.74
C THR A 35 19.09 13.77 2.72
N GLY A 36 18.05 14.47 3.18
CA GLY A 36 17.99 15.94 3.16
C GLY A 36 17.89 16.53 1.76
N THR A 37 17.39 15.78 0.78
CA THR A 37 17.15 16.27 -0.58
C THR A 37 15.71 16.77 -0.72
N PRO A 38 15.40 17.64 -1.69
CA PRO A 38 14.02 18.04 -1.96
C PRO A 38 13.13 16.82 -2.19
N SER A 39 11.95 16.80 -1.55
CA SER A 39 10.97 15.74 -1.78
C SER A 39 10.53 15.77 -3.24
N PRO A 40 10.40 14.61 -3.91
CA PRO A 40 9.78 14.57 -5.22
C PRO A 40 8.35 15.11 -5.15
N THR A 41 7.91 15.72 -6.25
CA THR A 41 6.50 16.06 -6.43
C THR A 41 5.68 14.75 -6.44
N PRO A 42 4.61 14.64 -5.64
CA PRO A 42 3.73 13.48 -5.70
C PRO A 42 3.07 13.33 -7.08
N PRO A 43 2.77 12.10 -7.50
CA PRO A 43 2.25 11.85 -8.84
C PRO A 43 0.83 12.43 -9.05
N THR A 44 0.54 12.89 -10.27
CA THR A 44 -0.83 13.21 -10.68
C THR A 44 -1.67 11.95 -10.80
N LEU A 45 -3.00 12.10 -10.93
CA LEU A 45 -3.89 10.96 -11.11
C LEU A 45 -3.58 10.15 -12.38
N GLY A 46 -3.07 10.80 -13.44
CA GLY A 46 -2.57 10.11 -14.63
C GLY A 46 -1.36 9.23 -14.34
N GLU A 47 -0.34 9.77 -13.66
CA GLU A 47 0.84 9.00 -13.26
C GLU A 47 0.48 7.87 -12.27
N VAL A 48 -0.51 8.11 -11.39
CA VAL A 48 -1.07 7.06 -10.53
C VAL A 48 -1.74 5.96 -11.36
N ALA A 49 -2.48 6.32 -12.42
CA ALA A 49 -3.10 5.36 -13.31
C ALA A 49 -2.05 4.48 -14.01
N ASP A 50 -0.97 5.07 -14.49
CA ASP A 50 0.15 4.32 -15.08
C ASP A 50 0.79 3.34 -14.09
N ILE A 51 0.97 3.78 -12.83
CA ILE A 51 1.48 2.93 -11.75
C ILE A 51 0.52 1.76 -11.47
N VAL A 52 -0.80 2.00 -11.48
CA VAL A 52 -1.81 0.95 -11.29
C VAL A 52 -1.79 -0.05 -12.46
N SER A 53 -1.74 0.44 -13.70
CA SER A 53 -1.64 -0.41 -14.90
C SER A 53 -0.39 -1.29 -14.83
N HIS A 54 0.77 -0.70 -14.52
CA HIS A 54 2.02 -1.43 -14.38
C HIS A 54 1.95 -2.49 -13.27
N HIS A 55 1.36 -2.16 -12.11
CA HIS A 55 1.14 -3.11 -11.04
C HIS A 55 0.21 -4.26 -11.48
N GLY A 56 -0.85 -3.96 -12.22
CA GLY A 56 -1.73 -4.98 -12.82
C GLY A 56 -0.96 -5.94 -13.74
N GLN A 57 -0.10 -5.41 -14.61
CA GLN A 57 0.74 -6.19 -15.52
C GLN A 57 1.71 -7.10 -14.75
N LEU A 58 2.37 -6.59 -13.70
CA LEU A 58 3.27 -7.38 -12.86
C LEU A 58 2.55 -8.52 -12.13
N LEU A 59 1.34 -8.26 -11.61
CA LEU A 59 0.52 -9.29 -10.97
C LEU A 59 0.07 -10.36 -11.98
N ALA A 60 -0.34 -9.94 -13.17
CA ALA A 60 -0.73 -10.86 -14.24
C ALA A 60 0.45 -11.71 -14.71
N ALA A 61 1.65 -11.12 -14.85
CA ALA A 61 2.86 -11.86 -15.21
C ALA A 61 3.26 -12.89 -14.14
N HIS A 62 3.05 -12.56 -12.86
CA HIS A 62 3.45 -13.45 -11.75
C HIS A 62 2.42 -14.54 -11.42
N PHE A 63 1.13 -14.23 -11.50
CA PHE A 63 0.05 -15.14 -11.05
C PHE A 63 -0.90 -15.60 -12.17
N GLY A 64 -0.72 -15.12 -13.39
CA GLY A 64 -1.71 -15.22 -14.47
C GLY A 64 -2.76 -14.11 -14.37
N GLU A 65 -3.33 -13.73 -15.51
CA GLU A 65 -4.22 -12.56 -15.62
C GLU A 65 -5.44 -12.64 -14.68
N ASP A 66 -6.17 -13.77 -14.66
CA ASP A 66 -7.36 -13.90 -13.79
C ASP A 66 -7.05 -13.63 -12.31
N LYS A 67 -5.99 -14.27 -11.80
CA LYS A 67 -5.58 -14.08 -10.40
C LYS A 67 -5.01 -12.68 -10.20
N GLY A 68 -4.20 -12.17 -11.13
CA GLY A 68 -3.64 -10.83 -11.06
C GLY A 68 -4.72 -9.75 -11.01
N MET A 69 -5.79 -9.89 -11.79
CA MET A 69 -6.92 -8.96 -11.78
C MET A 69 -7.76 -9.08 -10.51
N ARG A 70 -7.91 -10.28 -9.93
CA ARG A 70 -8.51 -10.40 -8.59
C ARG A 70 -7.67 -9.71 -7.53
N ASP A 71 -6.35 -9.85 -7.60
CA ASP A 71 -5.43 -9.24 -6.65
C ASP A 71 -5.34 -7.72 -6.83
N ILE A 72 -5.40 -7.16 -8.05
CA ILE A 72 -5.33 -5.69 -8.24
C ILE A 72 -6.56 -4.95 -7.69
N ARG A 73 -7.74 -5.57 -7.65
CA ARG A 73 -9.00 -4.93 -7.18
C ARG A 73 -8.89 -4.31 -5.80
N LYS A 74 -8.18 -4.95 -4.86
CA LYS A 74 -7.96 -4.39 -3.50
C LYS A 74 -7.00 -3.19 -3.53
N HIS A 75 -6.03 -3.18 -4.46
CA HIS A 75 -5.04 -2.12 -4.55
C HIS A 75 -5.63 -0.84 -5.16
N VAL A 76 -6.50 -0.96 -6.16
CA VAL A 76 -7.09 0.22 -6.83
C VAL A 76 -7.83 1.14 -5.84
N ALA A 77 -8.56 0.56 -4.88
CA ALA A 77 -9.23 1.34 -3.84
C ALA A 77 -8.24 2.18 -3.01
N TRP A 78 -7.04 1.66 -2.76
CA TRP A 78 -5.99 2.38 -2.02
C TRP A 78 -5.36 3.48 -2.88
N TYR A 79 -5.05 3.21 -4.15
CA TYR A 79 -4.48 4.22 -5.06
C TYR A 79 -5.42 5.41 -5.25
N LEU A 80 -6.72 5.16 -5.42
CA LEU A 80 -7.71 6.20 -5.66
C LEU A 80 -8.23 6.88 -4.38
N HIS A 81 -7.64 6.62 -3.21
CA HIS A 81 -8.06 7.29 -1.98
C HIS A 81 -7.83 8.80 -2.09
N GLY A 82 -8.82 9.62 -1.74
CA GLY A 82 -8.78 11.08 -1.85
C GLY A 82 -9.02 11.63 -3.26
N PHE A 83 -8.73 10.86 -4.32
CA PHE A 83 -8.92 11.32 -5.71
C PHE A 83 -10.40 11.36 -6.16
N PRO A 84 -10.78 12.27 -7.08
CA PRO A 84 -12.14 12.40 -7.60
C PRO A 84 -12.43 11.40 -8.72
N ALA A 85 -12.39 10.10 -8.44
CA ALA A 85 -12.64 9.06 -9.45
C ALA A 85 -14.13 8.75 -9.72
N GLY A 86 -15.07 9.27 -8.91
CA GLY A 86 -16.50 8.97 -9.01
C GLY A 86 -16.90 7.55 -8.57
N PRO A 87 -18.13 7.33 -8.05
CA PRO A 87 -18.54 6.03 -7.50
C PRO A 87 -18.71 4.95 -8.58
N GLU A 88 -19.15 5.30 -9.78
CA GLU A 88 -19.37 4.35 -10.88
C GLU A 88 -18.06 3.73 -11.36
N LEU A 89 -17.04 4.56 -11.60
CA LEU A 89 -15.74 4.10 -12.06
C LEU A 89 -15.01 3.29 -10.98
N ARG A 90 -15.11 3.71 -9.71
CA ARG A 90 -14.60 2.92 -8.57
C ARG A 90 -15.22 1.53 -8.52
N ARG A 91 -16.53 1.41 -8.74
CA ARG A 91 -17.22 0.11 -8.78
C ARG A 91 -16.76 -0.73 -9.97
N ALA A 92 -16.59 -0.13 -11.14
CA ALA A 92 -16.09 -0.85 -12.33
C ALA A 92 -14.68 -1.41 -12.09
N LEU A 93 -13.76 -0.57 -11.60
CA LEU A 93 -12.38 -0.97 -11.28
C LEU A 93 -12.31 -2.05 -10.19
N ALA A 94 -13.22 -2.02 -9.21
CA ALA A 94 -13.31 -3.05 -8.17
C ALA A 94 -13.77 -4.43 -8.71
N MET A 95 -14.25 -4.50 -9.96
CA MET A 95 -14.76 -5.71 -10.60
C MET A 95 -13.98 -6.11 -11.86
N VAL A 96 -12.87 -5.42 -12.16
CA VAL A 96 -12.08 -5.60 -13.38
C VAL A 96 -11.58 -7.03 -13.56
N LYS A 97 -11.61 -7.54 -14.79
CA LYS A 97 -11.33 -8.94 -15.13
C LYS A 97 -10.14 -9.15 -16.05
N THR A 98 -9.77 -8.14 -16.84
CA THR A 98 -8.65 -8.21 -17.79
C THR A 98 -7.78 -6.96 -17.70
N LEU A 99 -6.53 -7.07 -18.17
CA LEU A 99 -5.62 -5.93 -18.29
C LEU A 99 -6.18 -4.86 -19.24
N GLU A 100 -6.77 -5.30 -20.35
CA GLU A 100 -7.40 -4.38 -21.32
C GLU A 100 -8.56 -3.59 -20.68
N GLU A 101 -9.40 -4.26 -19.88
CA GLU A 101 -10.48 -3.59 -19.14
C GLU A 101 -9.91 -2.63 -18.09
N LEU A 102 -8.82 -3.01 -17.41
CA LEU A 102 -8.13 -2.13 -16.45
C LEU A 102 -7.65 -0.85 -17.13
N ASP A 103 -6.91 -0.97 -18.23
CA ASP A 103 -6.37 0.17 -18.96
C ASP A 103 -7.49 1.07 -19.52
N SER A 104 -8.55 0.47 -20.08
CA SER A 104 -9.71 1.20 -20.58
C SER A 104 -10.46 1.96 -19.49
N LEU A 105 -10.57 1.40 -18.28
CA LEU A 105 -11.20 2.08 -17.15
C LEU A 105 -10.30 3.20 -16.61
N LEU A 106 -9.00 2.95 -16.49
CA LEU A 106 -8.02 3.93 -16.00
C LEU A 106 -7.92 5.14 -16.94
N SER A 107 -8.04 4.95 -18.26
CA SER A 107 -7.99 6.04 -19.24
C SER A 107 -9.18 7.02 -19.15
N ARG A 108 -10.18 6.73 -18.31
CA ARG A 108 -11.34 7.61 -18.06
C ARG A 108 -11.11 8.57 -16.89
N LEU A 109 -10.00 8.42 -16.17
CA LEU A 109 -9.61 9.34 -15.10
C LEU A 109 -9.12 10.67 -15.70
N ASP A 110 -9.31 11.76 -14.97
CA ASP A 110 -8.70 13.05 -15.29
C ASP A 110 -7.22 13.01 -14.91
N ASP A 111 -6.34 12.98 -15.91
CA ASP A 111 -4.89 12.79 -15.75
C ASP A 111 -4.19 14.01 -15.10
N THR A 112 -4.84 15.17 -15.13
CA THR A 112 -4.28 16.43 -14.63
C THR A 112 -4.48 16.64 -13.13
N VAL A 113 -5.33 15.84 -12.49
CA VAL A 113 -5.66 16.02 -11.07
C VAL A 113 -4.40 15.81 -10.22
N PRO A 114 -3.96 16.82 -9.44
CA PRO A 114 -2.80 16.67 -8.58
C PRO A 114 -3.11 15.73 -7.41
N PHE A 115 -2.07 15.18 -6.78
CA PHE A 115 -2.22 14.38 -5.57
C PHE A 115 -2.95 15.18 -4.48
N PRO A 116 -4.12 14.71 -3.99
CA PRO A 116 -4.96 15.51 -3.11
C PRO A 116 -4.46 15.44 -1.67
N ASP A 117 -4.54 16.56 -0.94
CA ASP A 117 -4.20 16.62 0.49
C ASP A 117 -5.00 15.61 1.32
N ALA A 118 -6.25 15.34 0.93
CA ALA A 118 -7.11 14.34 1.56
C ALA A 118 -6.56 12.90 1.45
N ALA A 119 -5.61 12.63 0.53
CA ALA A 119 -4.91 11.35 0.42
C ALA A 119 -3.70 11.24 1.35
N THR A 120 -3.33 12.35 2.01
CA THR A 120 -2.28 12.45 3.02
C THR A 120 -2.90 12.16 4.39
N GLY A 121 -2.79 10.93 4.85
CA GLY A 121 -3.33 10.55 6.15
C GLY A 121 -3.02 9.09 6.51
N PRO A 122 -3.24 8.73 7.79
CA PRO A 122 -3.02 7.37 8.26
C PRO A 122 -3.99 6.40 7.57
N ARG A 123 -3.46 5.26 7.10
CA ARG A 123 -4.23 4.23 6.40
C ARG A 123 -4.52 3.03 7.30
N GLY A 124 -5.69 2.42 7.09
CA GLY A 124 -6.17 1.24 7.81
C GLY A 124 -7.09 1.58 8.99
N ARG A 125 -7.32 0.61 9.87
CA ARG A 125 -8.23 0.74 11.01
C ARG A 125 -7.81 1.93 11.90
N GLN A 126 -8.68 2.93 11.94
CA GLN A 126 -8.63 4.03 12.90
C GLN A 126 -9.39 3.59 14.16
N GLY A 127 -8.70 3.51 15.30
CA GLY A 127 -9.30 3.06 16.55
C GLY A 127 -8.27 2.63 17.59
N SER A 128 -8.75 2.20 18.76
CA SER A 128 -7.88 1.81 19.88
C SER A 128 -7.00 0.60 19.53
N PRO A 129 -5.77 0.54 20.08
CA PRO A 129 -4.89 -0.61 19.94
C PRO A 129 -5.64 -1.90 20.25
N ALA A 130 -5.52 -2.89 19.37
CA ALA A 130 -5.96 -4.24 19.71
C ALA A 130 -5.04 -4.78 20.82
N ARG A 131 -5.60 -5.55 21.76
CA ARG A 131 -4.78 -6.26 22.74
C ARG A 131 -3.98 -7.32 21.98
N VAL A 132 -2.66 -7.17 21.94
CA VAL A 132 -1.77 -8.18 21.36
C VAL A 132 -1.61 -9.29 22.38
N SER A 133 -1.90 -10.53 21.98
CA SER A 133 -1.55 -11.71 22.77
C SER A 133 -0.24 -12.24 22.23
N LEU A 134 0.75 -12.37 23.10
CA LEU A 134 1.98 -13.09 22.78
C LEU A 134 1.77 -14.58 23.05
N PRO A 135 2.44 -15.48 22.30
CA PRO A 135 2.50 -16.89 22.66
C PRO A 135 3.08 -17.07 24.07
N GLU A 136 2.67 -18.15 24.74
CA GLU A 136 3.23 -18.53 26.04
C GLU A 136 4.75 -18.67 25.95
N GLY A 137 5.48 -18.11 26.92
CA GLY A 137 6.95 -18.14 26.93
C GLY A 137 7.65 -17.14 26.01
N TRP A 138 6.96 -16.37 25.15
CA TRP A 138 7.66 -15.45 24.22
C TRP A 138 8.55 -14.41 24.92
N LEU A 139 8.12 -13.90 26.09
CA LEU A 139 8.90 -12.93 26.86
C LEU A 139 10.07 -13.53 27.65
N THR A 140 10.19 -14.86 27.72
CA THR A 140 11.29 -15.49 28.46
C THR A 140 12.60 -15.45 27.68
N ASP A 141 12.54 -15.49 26.36
CA ASP A 141 13.69 -15.33 25.48
C ASP A 141 13.25 -14.72 24.13
N PRO A 142 13.28 -13.38 23.97
CA PRO A 142 12.87 -12.72 22.73
C PRO A 142 13.87 -12.92 21.57
N ASP A 143 15.06 -13.44 21.85
CA ASP A 143 16.09 -13.75 20.86
C ASP A 143 16.06 -15.24 20.44
N ASP A 144 15.13 -16.03 20.99
CA ASP A 144 14.92 -17.42 20.58
C ASP A 144 14.35 -17.49 19.16
N CYS A 145 15.19 -17.90 18.20
CA CYS A 145 14.83 -18.10 16.81
C CYS A 145 14.05 -19.40 16.55
N THR A 146 13.70 -20.17 17.58
CA THR A 146 12.96 -21.43 17.42
C THR A 146 11.56 -21.15 16.91
N VAL A 147 11.27 -21.57 15.66
CA VAL A 147 9.94 -21.45 15.08
C VAL A 147 8.98 -22.39 15.83
N PRO A 148 7.94 -21.87 16.52
CA PRO A 148 6.98 -22.72 17.21
C PRO A 148 6.29 -23.67 16.24
N ALA A 149 6.06 -24.92 16.66
CA ALA A 149 5.34 -25.89 15.85
C ALA A 149 3.94 -25.34 15.46
N GLY A 150 3.63 -25.28 14.17
CA GLY A 150 2.37 -24.73 13.64
C GLY A 150 2.38 -23.23 13.31
N ALA A 151 3.54 -22.55 13.36
CA ALA A 151 3.66 -21.15 12.91
C ALA A 151 3.47 -20.96 11.38
N ASP A 152 3.47 -22.05 10.62
CA ASP A 152 3.17 -22.13 9.19
C ASP A 152 1.66 -22.13 8.88
N VAL A 153 0.80 -22.20 9.91
CA VAL A 153 -0.64 -22.11 9.73
C VAL A 153 -1.01 -20.69 9.30
N MET A 154 -1.34 -20.55 8.03
CA MET A 154 -1.67 -19.30 7.34
C MET A 154 -2.74 -18.48 8.07
N HIS A 155 -2.31 -17.56 8.93
CA HIS A 155 -3.15 -16.47 9.40
C HIS A 155 -3.08 -15.33 8.40
N SER A 156 -4.07 -15.27 7.50
CA SER A 156 -4.30 -14.08 6.69
C SER A 156 -4.70 -12.94 7.63
N GLY A 157 -3.78 -12.02 7.92
CA GLY A 157 -4.08 -10.77 8.61
C GLY A 157 -5.10 -9.99 7.79
N GLY A 158 -6.35 -10.00 8.26
CA GLY A 158 -7.44 -9.15 7.76
C GLY A 158 -7.30 -7.69 8.19
#